data_AF-A0A2U8I2Q8-F1
#
_entry.id   AF-A0A2U8I2Q8-F1
#
_cell.length_a   1.000
_cell.length_b   1.000
_cell.length_c   1.000
_cell.angle_alpha   90.00
_cell.angle_beta   90.00
_cell.angle_gamma   90.00
#
_symmetry.space_group_name_H-M   'P 1'
#
loop_
_entity.id
_entity.type
_entity.pdbx_description
1 polymer ?
#
loop_
_entity_poly.entity_id
_entity_poly.type
_entity_poly.pdbx_seq_one_letter_code
_entity_poly.pdbx_strand_id
1 'polypeptide(L)' 'MNITLSVDQQVAQGAREAARKMGKSLNQVVRDYLEQLAGGNSREQQWIQFEARCLQSPGQLGGWHFNRDDANER' A
#
# COMPACT_ATOMS: atom_id res chain seq x y z
N MET A 1 2.63 -9.86 17.17
CA MET A 1 2.16 -9.07 18.33
C MET A 1 0.68 -9.36 18.54
N ASN A 2 0.20 -9.48 19.78
CA ASN A 2 -1.22 -9.69 20.08
C ASN A 2 -1.83 -8.36 20.54
N ILE A 3 -3.00 -8.03 20.00
CA ILE A 3 -3.79 -6.85 20.38
C ILE A 3 -5.15 -7.29 20.91
N THR A 4 -5.65 -6.59 21.92
CA THR A 4 -7.00 -6.81 22.46
C THR A 4 -7.85 -5.61 22.07
N LEU A 5 -8.98 -5.87 21.42
CA LEU A 5 -9.94 -4.86 20.99
C LEU A 5 -11.26 -5.06 21.73
N SER A 6 -11.75 -3.99 22.36
CA SER A 6 -13.10 -3.93 22.89
C SER A 6 -14.04 -3.39 21.82
N VAL A 7 -15.09 -4.14 21.52
CA VAL A 7 -16.09 -3.77 20.51
C VAL A 7 -17.45 -4.27 20.95
N ASP A 8 -18.50 -3.59 20.51
CA ASP A 8 -19.88 -4.03 20.72
C ASP A 8 -20.12 -5.45 20.14
N GLN A 9 -20.92 -6.25 20.84
CA GLN A 9 -21.17 -7.64 20.48
C GLN A 9 -21.89 -7.78 19.12
N GLN A 10 -22.82 -6.88 18.80
CA GLN A 10 -23.55 -6.89 17.54
C GLN A 10 -22.59 -6.57 16.38
N VAL A 11 -21.70 -5.61 16.58
CA VAL A 11 -20.66 -5.25 15.60
C VAL A 11 -19.70 -6.43 15.38
N ALA A 12 -19.24 -7.08 16.46
CA ALA A 12 -18.37 -8.25 16.35
C ALA A 12 -19.04 -9.40 15.58
N GLN A 13 -20.34 -9.61 15.78
CA GLN A 13 -21.10 -10.64 15.10
C GLN A 13 -21.22 -10.33 13.59
N GLY A 14 -21.64 -9.11 13.25
CA GLY A 14 -21.73 -8.69 11.85
C GLY A 14 -20.39 -8.75 11.11
N ALA A 15 -19.30 -8.34 11.77
CA ALA A 15 -17.96 -8.42 11.21
C ALA A 15 -17.51 -9.88 10.97
N ARG A 16 -17.86 -10.83 11.86
CA ARG A 16 -17.58 -12.25 11.65
C ARG A 16 -18.34 -12.82 10.46
N GLU A 17 -19.60 -12.45 10.29
CA GLU A 17 -20.41 -12.90 9.16
C GLU A 17 -19.87 -12.37 7.83
N ALA A 18 -19.50 -11.09 7.79
CA ALA A 18 -18.84 -10.49 6.63
C ALA A 18 -17.52 -11.18 6.30
N ALA A 19 -16.66 -11.42 7.29
CA ALA A 19 -15.39 -12.12 7.10
C ALA A 19 -15.61 -13.55 6.56
N ARG A 20 -16.61 -14.28 7.08
CA ARG A 20 -16.96 -15.63 6.60
C ARG A 20 -17.38 -15.62 5.13
N LYS A 21 -18.17 -14.63 4.69
CA LYS A 21 -18.54 -14.47 3.27
C LYS A 21 -17.32 -14.24 2.37
N MET A 22 -16.25 -13.67 2.92
CA MET A 22 -14.95 -13.48 2.24
C MET A 22 -14.02 -14.71 2.37
N GLY A 23 -14.45 -15.80 3.02
CA GLY A 23 -13.61 -16.97 3.29
C GLY A 23 -12.49 -16.71 4.31
N LYS A 24 -12.59 -15.63 5.10
CA LYS A 24 -11.57 -15.20 6.06
C LYS A 24 -12.09 -15.25 7.51
N SER A 25 -11.17 -15.34 8.47
CA SER A 25 -11.50 -15.13 9.88
C SER A 25 -11.54 -13.64 10.21
N LEU A 26 -12.27 -13.24 11.25
CA LEU A 26 -12.28 -11.84 11.71
C LEU A 26 -10.87 -11.33 12.01
N ASN A 27 -10.05 -12.14 12.68
CA ASN A 27 -8.67 -11.77 12.99
C ASN A 27 -7.81 -11.59 11.74
N GLN A 28 -8.06 -12.38 10.68
CA GLN A 28 -7.35 -12.20 9.40
C GLN A 28 -7.74 -10.87 8.76
N VAL A 29 -9.03 -10.54 8.71
CA VAL A 29 -9.49 -9.25 8.16
C VAL A 29 -8.92 -8.07 8.95
N VAL A 30 -8.91 -8.15 10.28
CA VAL A 30 -8.29 -7.12 11.13
C VAL A 30 -6.81 -6.98 10.84
N ARG A 31 -6.08 -8.10 10.68
CA ARG A 31 -4.65 -8.08 10.33
C ARG A 31 -4.42 -7.42 8.98
N ASP A 32 -5.14 -7.86 7.94
CA ASP A 32 -5.02 -7.31 6.59
C ASP A 32 -5.27 -5.79 6.59
N TYR A 33 -6.28 -5.33 7.35
CA TYR A 33 -6.60 -3.91 7.48
C TYR A 33 -5.48 -3.12 8.20
N LEU A 34 -4.93 -3.67 9.28
CA LEU A 34 -3.81 -3.04 9.98
C LEU A 34 -2.54 -3.00 9.12
N GLU A 35 -2.28 -4.05 8.32
CA GLU A 35 -1.18 -4.08 7.36
C GLU A 35 -1.38 -3.01 6.28
N GLN A 36 -2.58 -2.90 5.72
CA GLN A 36 -2.92 -1.84 4.78
C GLN A 36 -2.71 -0.45 5.39
N LEU A 37 -3.18 -0.24 6.63
CA LEU A 37 -3.05 1.03 7.35
C LEU A 37 -1.59 1.36 7.68
N ALA A 38 -0.78 0.35 8.03
CA ALA A 38 0.65 0.49 8.27
C ALA A 38 1.47 0.75 6.99
N GLY A 39 0.82 0.85 5.83
CA GLY A 39 1.48 1.12 4.56
C GLY A 39 1.89 -0.14 3.81
N GLY A 40 1.29 -1.31 4.07
CA GLY A 40 1.45 -2.51 3.25
C GLY A 40 1.04 -2.29 1.78
N ASN A 41 0.08 -1.40 1.54
CA ASN A 41 -0.30 -0.94 0.19
C ASN A 41 0.47 0.31 -0.27
N SER A 42 1.49 0.75 0.47
CA SER A 42 2.22 1.98 0.16
C SER A 42 2.98 1.88 -1.16
N ARG A 43 3.47 0.70 -1.55
CA ARG A 43 4.31 0.59 -2.75
C ARG A 43 3.54 0.86 -4.04
N GLU A 44 2.35 0.30 -4.18
CA GLU A 44 1.49 0.52 -5.36
C GLU A 44 0.95 1.96 -5.38
N GLN A 45 0.53 2.48 -4.22
CA GLN A 45 0.11 3.88 -4.11
C GLN A 45 1.25 4.87 -4.36
N GLN A 46 2.46 4.57 -3.88
CA GLN A 46 3.67 5.35 -4.16
C GLN A 46 4.03 5.29 -5.63
N TRP A 47 3.85 4.15 -6.30
CA TRP A 47 4.07 4.01 -7.73
C TRP A 47 3.11 4.88 -8.54
N ILE A 48 1.81 4.82 -8.23
CA ILE A 48 0.79 5.67 -8.86
C ILE A 48 1.09 7.16 -8.64
N GLN A 49 1.48 7.53 -7.41
CA GLN A 49 1.86 8.91 -7.11
C GLN A 49 3.15 9.33 -7.83
N PHE A 50 4.12 8.44 -7.96
CA PHE A 50 5.36 8.67 -8.70
C PHE A 50 5.09 8.91 -10.18
N GLU A 51 4.29 8.05 -10.81
CA GLU A 51 3.88 8.20 -12.21
C GLU A 51 3.16 9.54 -12.44
N ALA A 52 2.18 9.86 -11.59
CA ALA A 52 1.47 11.13 -11.68
C ALA A 52 2.41 12.34 -11.58
N ARG A 53 3.42 12.29 -10.69
CA ARG A 53 4.43 13.35 -10.57
C ARG A 53 5.35 13.43 -11.79
N CYS A 54 5.75 12.30 -12.36
CA CYS A 54 6.55 12.26 -13.59
C CYS A 54 5.80 12.90 -14.75
N LEU A 55 4.52 12.58 -14.93
CA LEU A 55 3.68 13.15 -15.99
C LEU A 55 3.41 14.65 -15.82
N GLN A 56 3.35 15.14 -14.58
CA GLN A 56 3.14 16.56 -14.28
C GLN A 56 4.45 17.37 -14.22
N SER A 57 5.60 16.70 -14.21
CA SER A 57 6.89 17.37 -14.09
C SER A 57 7.21 18.18 -15.34
N PRO A 58 7.69 19.42 -15.22
CA PRO A 58 8.25 20.16 -16.34
C PRO A 58 9.61 19.62 -16.79
N GLY A 59 10.17 18.62 -16.09
CA GLY A 59 11.47 18.03 -16.39
C GLY A 59 11.48 17.36 -17.75
N GLN A 60 12.37 17.82 -18.64
CA GLN A 60 12.58 17.26 -19.96
C GLN A 60 14.03 16.80 -20.08
N LEU A 61 14.24 15.64 -20.72
CA LEU A 61 15.60 15.15 -20.99
C LEU A 61 16.33 16.01 -22.02
N GLY A 62 15.62 16.78 -22.85
CA GLY A 62 16.24 17.69 -23.82
C GLY A 62 17.21 16.99 -24.80
N GLY A 63 16.98 15.70 -25.09
CA GLY A 63 17.90 14.89 -25.90
C GLY A 63 19.06 14.26 -25.12
N TRP A 64 19.11 14.44 -23.80
CA TRP A 64 20.04 13.73 -22.93
C TRP A 64 19.71 12.23 -22.91
N HIS A 65 20.75 11.43 -23.07
CA HIS A 65 20.68 9.98 -22.98
C HIS A 65 21.67 9.51 -21.93
N PHE A 66 21.28 8.52 -21.14
CA PHE A 66 22.18 7.92 -20.18
C PHE A 66 23.36 7.26 -20.90
N ASN A 67 24.57 7.74 -20.61
CA ASN A 67 25.81 7.10 -21.01
C ASN A 67 26.46 6.49 -19.76
N ARG A 68 26.71 5.18 -19.82
CA ARG A 68 27.31 4.44 -18.71
C ARG A 68 28.74 4.87 -18.44
N ASP A 69 29.50 5.19 -19.49
CA ASP A 69 30.92 5.50 -19.35
C ASP A 69 31.09 6.87 -18.69
N ASP A 70 30.35 7.89 -19.14
CA ASP A 70 30.29 9.21 -18.50
C ASP A 70 29.84 9.15 -17.04
N ALA A 71 28.90 8.26 -16.71
CA ALA A 71 28.40 8.08 -15.34
C ALA A 71 29.41 7.40 -14.40
N ASN A 72 30.40 6.70 -14.96
CA ASN A 72 31.45 6.00 -14.20
C ASN A 72 32.82 6.70 -14.27
N GLU A 73 32.94 7.83 -14.97
CA GLU A 73 34.12 8.70 -14.88
C GLU A 73 34.21 9.28 -13.46
N ARG A 74 35.22 8.79 -12.73
CA ARG A 74 35.64 9.26 -11.41
C ARG A 74 37.14 9.52 -11.44
#